data_AF-I2J4M4-F1
#
_entry.id   AF-I2J4M4-F1
#
_cell.length_a   1.000
_cell.length_b   1.000
_cell.length_c   1.000
_cell.angle_alpha   90.00
_cell.angle_beta   90.00
_cell.angle_gamma   90.00
#
_symmetry.space_group_name_H-M   'P 1'
#
loop_
_entity.id
_entity.type
_entity.pdbx_description
1 polymer ?
#
loop_
_entity_poly.entity_id
_entity_poly.type
_entity_poly.pdbx_seq_one_letter_code
_entity_poly.pdbx_strand_id
1 'polypeptide(L)'
;MLAKSEFVHFLDGVDKVYSDILPLGTLVEIDKEQLSQELVVSLLGDEPLYVMIMGRKVVFDGAYVDYLAQFWPLGLQAELPPMTIHKTMIKRIIAQGYSESEKESSYVGQLREILMKTAIPSHFYLRLQEELDDENQA
;
A
#
# COMPACT_ATOMS: atom_id res chain seq x y z
N MET A 1 11.05 18.01 21.30
CA MET A 1 11.24 17.58 19.91
C MET A 1 11.16 16.06 19.96
N LEU A 2 10.28 15.41 19.19
CA LEU A 2 10.16 13.94 19.18
C LEU A 2 11.41 13.34 18.54
N ALA A 3 11.86 12.17 19.00
CA ALA A 3 12.86 11.41 18.27
C ALA A 3 12.29 10.99 16.89
N LYS A 4 13.16 10.84 15.88
CA LYS A 4 12.72 10.44 14.52
C LYS A 4 11.88 9.15 14.56
N SER A 5 12.29 8.16 15.35
CA SER A 5 11.56 6.91 15.56
C SER A 5 10.18 7.08 16.19
N GLU A 6 10.07 7.97 17.18
CA GLU A 6 8.78 8.31 17.80
C GLU A 6 7.86 9.03 16.80
N PHE A 7 8.44 9.87 15.94
CA PHE A 7 7.70 10.56 14.89
C PHE A 7 7.18 9.59 13.83
N VAL A 8 8.00 8.65 13.34
CA VAL A 8 7.57 7.62 12.38
C VAL A 8 6.50 6.71 12.98
N HIS A 9 6.66 6.30 14.25
CA HIS A 9 5.65 5.51 14.95
C HIS A 9 4.32 6.27 15.10
N PHE A 10 4.38 7.57 15.39
CA PHE A 10 3.20 8.43 15.42
C PHE A 10 2.52 8.51 14.04
N LEU A 11 3.29 8.67 12.95
CA LEU A 11 2.75 8.69 11.59
C LEU A 11 2.05 7.36 11.22
N ASP A 12 2.64 6.21 11.53
CA ASP A 12 1.99 4.90 11.33
C ASP A 12 0.66 4.81 12.10
N GLY A 13 0.62 5.32 13.33
CA GLY A 13 -0.60 5.39 14.13
C GLY A 13 -1.69 6.27 13.49
N VAL A 14 -1.34 7.47 13.05
CA VAL A 14 -2.26 8.39 12.36
C VAL A 14 -2.80 7.74 11.09
N ASP A 15 -1.92 7.12 10.31
CA ASP A 15 -2.25 6.48 9.05
C ASP A 15 -3.23 5.33 9.19
N LYS A 16 -3.04 4.47 10.20
CA LYS A 16 -3.94 3.36 10.52
C LYS A 16 -5.37 3.80 10.80
N VAL A 17 -5.54 4.97 11.42
CA VAL A 17 -6.83 5.47 11.87
C VAL A 17 -7.55 6.24 10.75
N TYR A 18 -6.84 7.13 10.08
CA TYR A 18 -7.47 8.18 9.26
C TYR A 18 -7.40 7.91 7.77
N SER A 19 -6.47 7.07 7.31
CA SER A 19 -6.33 6.85 5.88
C SER A 19 -7.50 6.06 5.30
N ASP A 20 -7.84 6.40 4.07
CA ASP A 20 -8.85 5.68 3.32
C ASP A 20 -8.37 4.26 3.01
N ILE A 21 -9.29 3.30 3.14
CA ILE A 21 -9.07 1.91 2.75
C ILE A 21 -9.91 1.67 1.50
N LEU A 22 -9.25 1.59 0.36
CA LEU A 22 -9.91 1.41 -0.93
C LEU A 22 -10.58 0.02 -1.00
N PRO A 23 -11.77 -0.08 -1.60
CA PRO A 23 -12.45 -1.35 -1.79
C PRO A 23 -11.67 -2.30 -2.67
N LEU A 24 -11.91 -3.60 -2.47
CA LEU A 24 -11.44 -4.62 -3.42
C LEU A 24 -12.04 -4.39 -4.82
N GLY A 25 -11.27 -4.73 -5.84
CA GLY A 25 -11.62 -4.49 -7.24
C GLY A 25 -11.39 -3.05 -7.71
N THR A 26 -10.91 -2.15 -6.85
CA THR A 26 -10.53 -0.79 -7.26
C THR A 26 -9.35 -0.85 -8.22
N LEU A 27 -9.51 -0.23 -9.38
CA LEU A 27 -8.49 -0.07 -10.41
C LEU A 27 -7.78 1.28 -10.21
N VAL A 28 -6.46 1.25 -10.08
CA VAL A 28 -5.63 2.42 -9.82
C VAL A 28 -4.51 2.55 -10.84
N GLU A 29 -4.11 3.79 -11.11
CA GLU A 29 -2.85 4.11 -11.78
C GLU A 29 -1.74 4.22 -10.74
N ILE A 30 -0.61 3.57 -10.99
CA ILE A 30 0.58 3.63 -10.14
C ILE A 30 1.49 4.77 -10.59
N ASP A 31 2.01 5.50 -9.62
CA ASP A 31 3.08 6.45 -9.81
C ASP A 31 4.39 5.71 -10.09
N LYS A 32 4.84 5.74 -11.34
CA LYS A 32 6.06 5.05 -11.79
C LYS A 32 7.31 5.60 -11.13
N GLU A 33 7.31 6.84 -10.67
CA GLU A 33 8.48 7.43 -10.00
C GLU A 33 8.77 6.76 -8.65
N GLN A 34 7.77 6.09 -8.07
CA GLN A 34 7.91 5.32 -6.83
C GLN A 34 8.26 3.83 -7.05
N LEU A 35 8.37 3.40 -8.31
CA LEU A 35 8.78 2.03 -8.64
C LEU A 35 10.30 1.97 -8.85
N SER A 36 10.88 0.79 -8.57
CA SER A 36 12.28 0.56 -8.94
C SER A 36 12.45 0.64 -10.46
N GLN A 37 13.57 1.19 -10.92
CA GLN A 37 13.84 1.35 -12.35
C GLN A 37 13.78 0.01 -13.11
N GLU A 38 14.14 -1.10 -12.46
CA GLU A 38 14.06 -2.45 -13.03
C GLU A 38 12.62 -2.88 -13.34
N LEU A 39 11.67 -2.57 -12.45
CA LEU A 39 10.24 -2.81 -12.68
C LEU A 39 9.68 -1.91 -13.79
N VAL A 40 10.10 -0.64 -13.84
CA VAL A 40 9.64 0.32 -14.87
C VAL A 40 10.09 -0.11 -16.27
N VAL A 41 11.35 -0.52 -16.41
CA VAL A 41 11.95 -0.90 -17.71
C VAL A 41 11.40 -2.24 -18.23
N SER A 42 11.19 -3.21 -17.34
CA SER A 42 10.72 -4.55 -17.73
C SER A 42 9.25 -4.61 -18.13
N LEU A 43 8.41 -3.69 -17.64
CA LEU A 43 6.96 -3.83 -17.76
C LEU A 43 6.28 -2.91 -18.78
N LEU A 44 6.75 -1.67 -19.00
CA LEU A 44 5.81 -0.62 -19.47
C LEU A 44 6.31 0.37 -20.51
N GLY A 45 7.62 0.57 -20.69
CA GLY A 45 8.07 1.78 -21.38
C GLY A 45 7.34 3.02 -20.82
N ASP A 46 6.77 3.85 -21.70
CA ASP A 46 6.07 5.08 -21.31
C ASP A 46 4.59 4.89 -20.91
N GLU A 47 3.98 3.73 -21.12
CA GLU A 47 2.54 3.51 -20.92
C GLU A 47 2.12 3.49 -19.44
N PRO A 48 1.01 4.13 -19.02
CA PRO A 48 0.58 4.13 -17.62
C PRO A 48 0.45 2.72 -17.02
N LEU A 49 0.89 2.55 -15.77
CA LEU A 49 0.73 1.29 -15.05
C LEU A 49 -0.62 1.25 -14.36
N TYR A 50 -1.43 0.23 -14.66
CA TYR A 50 -2.66 -0.01 -13.94
C TYR A 50 -2.61 -1.32 -13.16
N VAL A 51 -3.14 -1.28 -11.94
CA VAL A 51 -3.30 -2.47 -11.10
C VAL A 51 -4.68 -2.47 -10.44
N MET A 52 -5.23 -3.66 -10.24
CA MET A 52 -6.49 -3.88 -9.55
C MET A 52 -6.22 -4.41 -8.14
N ILE A 53 -6.81 -3.78 -7.13
CA ILE A 53 -6.66 -4.15 -5.72
C ILE A 53 -7.39 -5.47 -5.44
N MET A 54 -6.64 -6.48 -4.99
CA MET A 54 -7.12 -7.85 -4.69
C MET A 54 -7.09 -8.19 -3.20
N GLY A 55 -6.25 -7.50 -2.42
CA GLY A 55 -6.16 -7.65 -0.96
C GLY A 55 -5.97 -6.30 -0.28
N ARG A 56 -6.37 -6.22 1.00
CA ARG A 56 -6.28 -5.01 1.84
C ARG A 56 -5.59 -5.37 3.14
N LYS A 57 -4.65 -4.54 3.60
CA LYS A 57 -3.96 -4.67 4.89
C LYS A 57 -3.42 -6.10 5.11
N VAL A 58 -2.75 -6.63 4.08
CA VAL A 58 -2.30 -8.02 4.05
C VAL A 58 -1.00 -8.13 4.83
N VAL A 59 -0.92 -9.09 5.75
CA VAL A 59 0.26 -9.30 6.60
C VAL A 59 1.22 -10.29 5.94
N PHE A 60 2.48 -9.88 5.80
CA PHE A 60 3.59 -10.69 5.34
C PHE A 60 4.79 -10.43 6.26
N ASP A 61 5.42 -11.50 6.76
CA ASP A 61 6.62 -11.44 7.60
C ASP A 61 6.48 -10.50 8.81
N GLY A 62 5.30 -10.50 9.45
CA GLY A 62 5.05 -9.75 10.68
C GLY A 62 4.69 -8.28 10.51
N ALA A 63 4.66 -7.76 9.26
CA ALA A 63 4.23 -6.39 8.95
C ALA A 63 3.15 -6.42 7.84
N TYR A 64 2.34 -5.37 7.75
CA TYR A 64 1.29 -5.28 6.73
C TYR A 64 1.68 -4.38 5.57
N VAL A 65 1.14 -4.68 4.39
CA VAL A 65 1.10 -3.78 3.23
C VAL A 65 -0.32 -3.26 3.03
N ASP A 66 -0.47 -2.05 2.51
CA ASP A 66 -1.81 -1.47 2.33
C ASP A 66 -2.66 -2.30 1.36
N TYR A 67 -2.08 -2.69 0.23
CA TYR A 67 -2.79 -3.49 -0.77
C TYR A 67 -1.90 -4.56 -1.42
N LEU A 68 -2.54 -5.66 -1.78
CA LEU A 68 -2.03 -6.63 -2.76
C LEU A 68 -2.80 -6.38 -4.06
N ALA A 69 -2.11 -6.20 -5.17
CA ALA A 69 -2.72 -5.80 -6.43
C ALA A 69 -2.23 -6.64 -7.62
N GLN A 70 -3.13 -6.89 -8.57
CA GLN A 70 -2.83 -7.60 -9.81
C GLN A 70 -2.67 -6.61 -10.96
N PHE A 71 -1.70 -6.83 -11.85
CA PHE A 71 -1.57 -6.05 -13.08
C PHE A 71 -2.81 -6.13 -13.96
N TRP A 72 -3.29 -4.98 -14.42
CA TRP A 72 -4.44 -4.85 -15.32
C TRP A 72 -3.99 -4.36 -16.70
N PRO A 73 -4.52 -4.91 -17.81
CA PRO A 73 -5.49 -6.01 -17.91
C PRO A 73 -4.83 -7.41 -17.94
N LEU A 74 -3.54 -7.49 -17.63
CA LEU A 74 -2.69 -8.65 -17.94
C LEU A 74 -3.07 -9.95 -17.21
N GLY A 75 -3.70 -9.85 -16.03
CA GLY A 75 -4.12 -11.03 -15.26
C GLY A 75 -2.91 -11.87 -14.80
N LEU A 76 -3.07 -13.20 -14.73
CA LEU A 76 -2.01 -14.12 -14.30
C LEU A 76 -0.88 -14.18 -15.34
N GLN A 77 0.30 -13.72 -14.94
CA GLN A 77 1.53 -13.77 -15.73
C GLN A 77 2.58 -14.46 -14.87
N ALA A 78 3.21 -15.53 -15.37
CA ALA A 78 4.14 -16.34 -14.58
C ALA A 78 5.32 -15.52 -14.05
N GLU A 79 5.78 -14.55 -14.83
CA GLU A 79 6.92 -13.69 -14.51
C GLU A 79 6.51 -12.45 -13.70
N LEU A 80 5.21 -12.17 -13.53
CA LEU A 80 4.71 -10.96 -12.89
C LEU A 80 3.76 -11.32 -11.74
N PRO A 81 4.30 -11.63 -10.55
CA PRO A 81 3.48 -11.91 -9.39
C PRO A 81 2.67 -10.66 -8.97
N PRO A 82 1.60 -10.84 -8.16
CA PRO A 82 0.89 -9.72 -7.57
C PRO A 82 1.84 -8.74 -6.87
N MET A 83 1.63 -7.45 -7.12
CA MET A 83 2.42 -6.37 -6.55
C MET A 83 1.87 -5.99 -5.18
N THR A 84 2.74 -5.81 -4.20
CA THR A 84 2.40 -5.12 -2.96
C THR A 84 2.53 -3.62 -3.19
N ILE A 85 1.50 -2.85 -2.83
CA ILE A 85 1.51 -1.39 -2.99
C ILE A 85 1.13 -0.70 -1.67
N HIS A 86 1.84 0.38 -1.37
CA HIS A 86 1.42 1.37 -0.39
C HIS A 86 0.51 2.40 -1.07
N LYS A 87 -0.44 3.00 -0.34
CA LYS A 87 -1.35 3.99 -0.92
C LYS A 87 -0.65 5.22 -1.52
N THR A 88 0.55 5.57 -1.06
CA THR A 88 1.32 6.70 -1.63
C THR A 88 1.74 6.47 -3.07
N MET A 89 1.83 5.20 -3.48
CA MET A 89 2.16 4.81 -4.85
C MET A 89 0.98 4.99 -5.81
N ILE A 90 -0.22 5.27 -5.30
CA ILE A 90 -1.42 5.45 -6.11
C ILE A 90 -1.44 6.88 -6.63
N LYS A 91 -1.25 7.03 -7.94
CA LYS A 91 -1.32 8.33 -8.63
C LYS A 91 -2.76 8.82 -8.77
N ARG A 92 -3.68 7.92 -9.14
CA ARG A 92 -5.12 8.20 -9.16
C ARG A 92 -5.96 6.92 -9.19
N ILE A 93 -7.22 7.04 -8.76
CA ILE A 93 -8.24 6.00 -8.92
C ILE A 93 -8.83 6.12 -10.32
N ILE A 94 -8.83 5.01 -11.08
CA ILE A 94 -9.42 4.93 -12.41
C ILE A 94 -10.87 4.46 -12.33
N ALA A 95 -11.11 3.44 -11.52
CA ALA A 95 -12.46 2.94 -11.23
C ALA A 95 -12.51 2.41 -9.80
N GLN A 96 -13.49 2.84 -9.03
CA GLN A 96 -13.66 2.39 -7.65
C GLN A 96 -14.32 1.01 -7.60
N GLY A 97 -13.79 0.13 -6.76
CA GLY A 97 -14.40 -1.16 -6.46
C GLY A 97 -15.75 -0.99 -5.75
N TYR A 98 -16.52 -2.07 -5.67
CA TYR A 98 -17.85 -2.02 -5.06
C TYR A 98 -17.76 -1.61 -3.59
N SER A 99 -18.36 -0.47 -3.27
CA SER A 99 -18.31 0.16 -1.93
C SER A 99 -19.69 0.41 -1.31
N GLU A 100 -20.75 0.30 -2.10
CA GLU A 100 -22.12 0.60 -1.68
C GLU A 100 -22.77 -0.58 -0.93
N SER A 101 -22.12 -1.03 0.15
CA SER A 101 -22.73 -2.01 1.05
C SER A 101 -22.37 -1.78 2.51
N GLU A 102 -23.34 -2.05 3.40
CA GLU A 102 -23.10 -2.06 4.85
C GLU A 102 -22.00 -3.05 5.25
N LYS A 103 -21.89 -4.17 4.52
CA LYS A 103 -20.82 -5.15 4.72
C LYS A 103 -19.45 -4.54 4.50
N GLU A 104 -19.25 -3.80 3.41
CA GLU A 104 -17.97 -3.15 3.13
C GLU A 104 -17.61 -2.13 4.22
N SER A 105 -18.57 -1.28 4.61
CA SER A 105 -18.35 -0.31 5.70
C SER A 105 -17.98 -0.99 7.02
N SER A 106 -18.66 -2.09 7.36
CA SER A 106 -18.35 -2.89 8.55
C SER A 106 -16.95 -3.53 8.48
N TYR A 107 -16.56 -4.07 7.33
CA TYR A 107 -15.22 -4.66 7.16
C TYR A 107 -14.10 -3.62 7.25
N VAL A 108 -14.29 -2.42 6.69
CA VAL A 108 -13.34 -1.32 6.85
C VAL A 108 -13.18 -0.93 8.33
N GLY A 109 -14.29 -0.85 9.07
CA GLY A 109 -14.27 -0.62 10.52
C GLY A 109 -13.50 -1.70 11.29
N GLN A 110 -13.74 -2.97 10.99
CA GLN A 110 -13.04 -4.10 11.59
C GLN A 110 -11.53 -4.10 11.27
N LEU A 111 -11.14 -3.77 10.04
CA LEU A 111 -9.73 -3.65 9.67
C LEU A 111 -9.03 -2.56 10.49
N ARG A 112 -9.65 -1.38 10.65
CA ARG A 112 -9.12 -0.31 11.50
C ARG A 112 -8.99 -0.76 12.96
N GLU A 113 -9.99 -1.45 13.49
CA GLU A 113 -9.95 -1.98 14.84
C GLU A 113 -8.79 -2.97 15.05
N ILE A 114 -8.58 -3.89 14.10
CA ILE A 114 -7.45 -4.83 14.13
C ILE A 114 -6.12 -4.05 14.11
N LEU A 115 -5.96 -3.09 13.20
CA LEU A 115 -4.72 -2.31 13.10
C LEU A 115 -4.41 -1.47 14.35
N MET A 116 -5.43 -0.97 15.04
CA MET A 116 -5.26 -0.23 16.29
C MET A 116 -4.96 -1.13 17.50
N LYS A 117 -5.58 -2.32 17.54
CA LYS A 117 -5.41 -3.26 18.66
C LYS A 117 -4.14 -4.10 18.56
N THR A 118 -3.59 -4.24 17.36
CA THR A 118 -2.40 -5.02 17.11
C THR A 118 -1.18 -4.10 16.95
N ALA A 119 -0.02 -4.56 17.42
CA ALA A 119 1.24 -3.86 17.21
C ALA A 119 1.87 -4.17 15.84
N ILE A 120 1.08 -4.58 14.84
CA ILE A 120 1.59 -4.94 13.52
C ILE A 120 1.99 -3.64 12.80
N PRO A 121 3.27 -3.46 12.45
CA PRO A 121 3.72 -2.26 11.76
C PRO A 121 3.40 -2.32 10.26
N SER A 122 3.36 -1.16 9.61
CA SER A 122 3.35 -1.07 8.14
C SER A 122 4.75 -1.32 7.59
N HIS A 123 4.87 -2.11 6.53
CA HIS A 123 6.12 -2.25 5.76
C HIS A 123 6.64 -0.89 5.25
N PHE A 124 5.75 0.03 4.90
CA PHE A 124 6.14 1.37 4.44
C PHE A 124 6.85 2.17 5.54
N TYR A 125 6.28 2.18 6.76
CA TYR A 125 6.87 2.93 7.88
C TYR A 125 8.12 2.28 8.45
N LEU A 126 8.24 0.94 8.37
CA LEU A 126 9.50 0.26 8.67
C LEU A 126 10.62 0.72 7.74
N ARG A 127 10.38 0.73 6.43
CA ARG A 127 11.36 1.20 5.44
C ARG A 127 11.70 2.69 5.62
N LEU A 128 10.69 3.53 5.87
CA LEU A 128 10.91 4.96 6.11
C LEU A 128 11.81 5.18 7.34
N GLN A 129 11.66 4.38 8.39
CA GLN A 129 12.53 4.44 9.56
C GLN A 129 13.98 4.09 9.20
N GLU A 130 14.19 3.01 8.44
CA GLU A 130 15.51 2.57 7.97
C GLU A 130 16.20 3.66 7.14
N GLU A 131 15.50 4.23 6.15
CA GLU A 131 16.03 5.32 5.31
C GLU A 131 16.47 6.55 6.13
N LEU A 132 15.64 6.94 7.10
CA LEU A 132 15.94 8.09 7.97
C LEU A 132 17.08 7.84 8.95
N ASP A 133 17.36 6.58 9.28
CA ASP A 133 18.47 6.17 10.13
C ASP A 133 19.79 6.10 9.34
N ASP A 134 19.74 5.65 8.09
CA ASP A 134 20.89 5.59 7.16
C ASP A 134 21.39 6.99 6.77
N GLU A 135 20.49 7.95 6.55
CA GLU A 135 20.86 9.35 6.29
C GLU A 135 21.65 10.01 7.43
N ASN A 136 21.61 9.48 8.65
CA ASN A 136 22.40 10.00 9.77
C ASN A 136 23.82 9.41 9.85
N GLN A 137 24.12 8.38 9.04
CA GLN A 137 25.42 7.72 9.01
C GLN A 137 26.31 8.16 7.83
N ALA A 138 25.75 8.91 6.87
CA ALA A 138 26.44 9.50 5.71
C ALA A 138 26.90 10.94 5.97
#